data_AF-K1T5S2-F1
#
_entry.id   AF-K1T5S2-F1
#
_cell.length_a   1.000
_cell.length_b   1.000
_cell.length_c   1.000
_cell.angle_alpha   90.00
_cell.angle_beta   90.00
_cell.angle_gamma   90.00
#
_symmetry.space_group_name_H-M   'P 1'
#
loop_
_entity.id
_entity.type
_entity.pdbx_description
1 polymer ?
#
loop_
_entity_poly.entity_id
_entity_poly.type
_entity_poly.pdbx_seq_one_letter_code
_entity_poly.pdbx_strand_id
1 'polypeptide(L)'
;MEEILQSAEEKTKRIAVLQDYDKYLNDLLTSMNRKKEELDELCAEVSGIRKKAAKGLTKAIAQALEDLNFLDVQFTMEFRKTEYSAGGWDEAEFMISTNPGEPLKPLGKVASGGELSRIALAVKTVMADTDEIPTLIFDEIDSGISGRTAQMVSQKMKLLAKT
;
A
#
# COMPACT_ATOMS: atom_id res chain seq x y z
N MET A 1 65.38 -13.60 -15.47
CA MET A 1 65.36 -14.24 -14.13
C MET A 1 64.52 -13.41 -13.17
N GLU A 2 64.77 -12.10 -13.09
CA GLU A 2 63.97 -11.14 -12.32
C GLU A 2 62.48 -11.10 -12.73
N GLU A 3 62.17 -11.02 -14.03
CA GLU A 3 60.79 -11.09 -14.55
C GLU A 3 60.06 -12.41 -14.19
N ILE A 4 60.80 -13.52 -14.13
CA ILE A 4 60.23 -14.84 -13.80
C ILE A 4 59.87 -14.89 -12.30
N LEU A 5 60.74 -14.33 -11.45
CA LEU A 5 60.49 -14.18 -10.00
C LEU A 5 59.30 -13.26 -9.72
N GLN A 6 59.20 -12.14 -10.44
CA GLN A 6 58.10 -11.20 -10.31
C GLN A 6 56.76 -11.82 -10.74
N SER A 7 56.73 -12.56 -11.85
CA SER A 7 55.54 -13.29 -12.30
C SER A 7 55.13 -14.40 -11.32
N ALA A 8 56.10 -15.08 -10.69
CA ALA A 8 55.83 -16.09 -9.67
C ALA A 8 55.21 -15.48 -8.39
N GLU A 9 55.68 -14.32 -7.96
CA GLU A 9 55.09 -13.58 -6.83
C GLU A 9 53.64 -13.16 -7.11
N GLU A 10 53.36 -12.61 -8.30
CA GLU A 10 52.01 -12.23 -8.70
C GLU A 10 51.04 -13.42 -8.71
N LYS A 11 51.49 -14.56 -9.26
CA LYS A 11 50.67 -15.78 -9.32
C LYS A 11 50.45 -16.38 -7.95
N THR A 12 51.45 -16.36 -7.07
CA THR A 12 51.31 -16.85 -5.69
C THR A 12 50.33 -15.99 -4.90
N LYS A 13 50.39 -14.65 -5.03
CA LYS A 13 49.39 -13.74 -4.44
C LYS A 13 47.98 -14.03 -4.97
N ARG A 14 47.84 -14.27 -6.28
CA ARG A 14 46.55 -14.60 -6.89
C ARG A 14 46.02 -15.96 -6.41
N ILE A 15 46.87 -16.96 -6.26
CA ILE A 15 46.49 -18.27 -5.71
C ILE A 15 46.04 -18.15 -4.25
N ALA A 16 46.71 -17.34 -3.42
CA ALA A 16 46.30 -17.11 -2.04
C ALA A 16 44.90 -16.46 -1.95
N VAL A 17 44.63 -15.47 -2.80
CA VAL A 17 43.28 -14.86 -2.90
C VAL A 17 42.24 -15.88 -3.39
N LEU A 18 42.61 -16.76 -4.33
CA LEU A 18 41.71 -17.80 -4.86
C LEU A 18 41.51 -18.97 -3.88
N GLN A 19 42.49 -19.28 -3.03
CA GLN A 19 42.39 -20.30 -1.98
C GLN A 19 41.44 -19.89 -0.86
N ASP A 20 41.34 -18.60 -0.57
CA ASP A 20 40.41 -18.04 0.43
C ASP A 20 39.11 -17.50 -0.19
N TYR A 21 38.95 -17.64 -1.52
CA TYR A 21 37.80 -17.13 -2.26
C TYR A 21 36.50 -17.82 -1.85
N ASP A 22 36.55 -19.14 -1.64
CA ASP A 22 35.39 -19.91 -1.16
C ASP A 22 34.97 -19.45 0.23
N LYS A 23 35.93 -19.14 1.11
CA LYS A 23 35.65 -18.60 2.44
C LYS A 23 35.03 -17.21 2.36
N TYR A 24 35.62 -16.32 1.56
CA TYR A 24 35.09 -14.98 1.33
C TYR A 24 33.65 -15.01 0.76
N LEU A 25 33.39 -15.89 -0.22
CA LEU A 25 32.06 -16.05 -0.78
C LEU A 25 31.06 -16.54 0.26
N ASN A 26 31.45 -17.53 1.08
CA ASN A 26 30.60 -18.03 2.17
C ASN A 26 30.30 -16.96 3.23
N ASP A 27 31.30 -16.15 3.60
CA ASP A 27 31.12 -15.04 4.56
C ASP A 27 30.16 -13.98 4.01
N LEU A 28 30.27 -13.67 2.71
CA LEU A 28 29.38 -12.72 2.03
C LEU A 28 27.94 -13.26 1.93
N LEU A 29 27.76 -14.53 1.56
CA LEU A 29 26.45 -15.19 1.53
C LEU A 29 25.80 -15.23 2.92
N THR A 30 26.59 -15.53 3.96
CA THR A 30 26.13 -15.54 5.36
C THR A 30 25.67 -14.15 5.77
N SER A 31 26.46 -13.13 5.45
CA SER A 31 26.12 -11.74 5.75
C SER A 31 24.87 -11.27 4.99
N MET A 32 24.73 -11.66 3.73
CA MET A 32 23.55 -11.37 2.91
C MET A 32 22.29 -12.04 3.49
N ASN A 33 22.37 -13.31 3.88
CA ASN A 33 21.25 -14.04 4.46
C ASN A 33 20.82 -13.41 5.80
N ARG A 34 21.78 -13.05 6.66
CA ARG A 34 21.48 -12.35 7.92
C ARG A 34 20.76 -11.01 7.68
N LYS A 35 21.21 -10.24 6.69
CA LYS A 35 20.56 -8.97 6.33
C LYS A 35 19.17 -9.18 5.72
N LYS A 36 18.96 -10.27 5.01
CA LYS A 36 17.66 -10.65 4.47
C LYS A 36 16.68 -11.05 5.59
N GLU A 37 17.13 -11.81 6.58
CA GLU A 37 16.32 -12.17 7.76
C GLU A 37 15.88 -10.91 8.53
N GLU A 38 16.82 -9.98 8.77
CA GLU A 38 16.52 -8.68 9.39
C GLU A 38 15.49 -7.87 8.56
N LEU A 39 15.64 -7.87 7.24
CA LEU A 39 14.68 -7.21 6.35
C LEU A 39 13.29 -7.89 6.37
N ASP A 40 13.23 -9.21 6.45
CA ASP A 40 11.99 -9.97 6.54
C ASP A 40 11.23 -9.67 7.84
N GLU A 41 11.95 -9.58 8.96
CA GLU A 41 11.38 -9.20 10.27
C GLU A 41 10.78 -7.78 10.22
N LEU A 42 11.54 -6.81 9.70
CA LEU A 42 11.07 -5.44 9.56
C LEU A 42 9.87 -5.32 8.61
N CYS A 43 9.88 -6.05 7.49
CA CYS A 43 8.74 -6.08 6.57
C CYS A 43 7.49 -6.70 7.21
N ALA A 44 7.67 -7.77 8.01
CA ALA A 44 6.57 -8.40 8.74
C ALA A 44 5.98 -7.46 9.80
N GLU A 45 6.82 -6.71 10.52
CA GLU A 45 6.38 -5.70 11.48
C GLU A 45 5.53 -4.61 10.81
N VAL A 46 6.04 -4.00 9.74
CA VAL A 46 5.32 -2.97 8.98
C VAL A 46 4.01 -3.50 8.41
N SER A 47 3.99 -4.73 7.87
CA SER A 47 2.78 -5.39 7.38
C SER A 47 1.75 -5.59 8.49
N GLY A 48 2.19 -5.96 9.69
CA GLY A 48 1.34 -6.08 10.88
C GLY A 48 0.70 -4.75 11.27
N ILE A 49 1.49 -3.66 11.30
CA ILE A 49 1.02 -2.31 11.61
C ILE A 49 -0.03 -1.87 10.58
N ARG A 50 0.24 -2.06 9.28
CA ARG A 50 -0.68 -1.71 8.19
C ARG A 50 -2.01 -2.44 8.31
N LYS A 51 -1.99 -3.77 8.47
CA LYS A 51 -3.19 -4.59 8.61
C LYS A 51 -4.01 -4.20 9.84
N LYS A 52 -3.36 -3.81 10.93
CA LYS A 52 -4.03 -3.31 12.14
C LYS A 52 -4.71 -1.96 11.90
N ALA A 53 -4.01 -1.00 11.31
CA ALA A 53 -4.55 0.32 11.00
C ALA A 53 -5.69 0.25 9.96
N ALA A 54 -5.54 -0.63 8.96
CA ALA A 54 -6.53 -0.83 7.91
C ALA A 54 -7.91 -1.20 8.47
N LYS A 55 -7.99 -2.04 9.51
CA LYS A 55 -9.27 -2.40 10.15
C LYS A 55 -10.06 -1.20 10.67
N GLY A 56 -9.37 -0.23 11.26
CA GLY A 56 -9.99 1.00 11.75
C GLY A 56 -10.42 1.90 10.61
N LEU A 57 -9.53 2.09 9.63
CA LEU A 57 -9.77 2.92 8.45
C LEU A 57 -10.94 2.40 7.61
N THR A 58 -10.97 1.10 7.29
CA THR A 58 -12.02 0.52 6.46
C THR A 58 -13.38 0.56 7.15
N LYS A 59 -13.43 0.37 8.47
CA LYS A 59 -14.66 0.51 9.26
C LYS A 59 -15.18 1.96 9.24
N ALA A 60 -14.30 2.95 9.41
CA ALA A 60 -14.69 4.35 9.37
C ALA A 60 -15.21 4.76 7.97
N ILE A 61 -14.54 4.29 6.90
CA ILE A 61 -14.98 4.52 5.52
C ILE A 61 -16.32 3.83 5.24
N ALA A 62 -16.49 2.58 5.65
CA ALA A 62 -17.77 1.87 5.49
C ALA A 62 -18.93 2.64 6.15
N GLN A 63 -18.72 3.15 7.37
CA GLN A 63 -19.74 3.98 8.05
C GLN A 63 -20.03 5.27 7.29
N ALA A 64 -19.00 5.94 6.76
CA ALA A 64 -19.18 7.15 5.98
C ALA A 64 -19.90 6.89 4.64
N LEU A 65 -19.74 5.71 4.05
CA LEU A 65 -20.45 5.27 2.85
C LEU A 65 -21.93 4.97 3.15
N GLU A 66 -22.24 4.34 4.29
CA GLU A 66 -23.62 4.16 4.75
C GLU A 66 -24.34 5.51 4.93
N ASP A 67 -23.65 6.51 5.50
CA ASP A 67 -24.18 7.88 5.63
C ASP A 67 -24.52 8.51 4.26
N LEU A 68 -23.80 8.10 3.20
CA LEU A 68 -24.03 8.50 1.81
C LEU A 68 -25.04 7.59 1.08
N ASN A 69 -25.79 6.78 1.82
CA ASN A 69 -26.85 5.89 1.32
C ASN A 69 -26.33 4.71 0.48
N PHE A 70 -25.08 4.28 0.67
CA PHE A 70 -24.62 2.96 0.23
C PHE A 70 -25.01 1.91 1.29
N LEU A 71 -26.26 1.45 1.23
CA LEU A 71 -26.79 0.47 2.16
C LEU A 71 -26.08 -0.88 1.98
N ASP A 72 -25.73 -1.53 3.09
CA ASP A 72 -25.07 -2.84 3.13
C ASP A 72 -23.73 -2.92 2.36
N VAL A 73 -23.03 -1.79 2.26
CA VAL A 73 -21.71 -1.71 1.63
C VAL A 73 -20.67 -2.52 2.41
N GLN A 74 -19.86 -3.29 1.70
CA GLN A 74 -18.66 -3.90 2.25
C GLN A 74 -17.45 -3.15 1.73
N PHE A 75 -16.63 -2.63 2.64
CA PHE A 75 -15.40 -1.93 2.31
C PHE A 75 -14.25 -2.52 3.12
N THR A 76 -13.21 -3.01 2.45
CA THR A 76 -12.06 -3.64 3.08
C THR A 76 -10.77 -3.32 2.32
N MET A 77 -9.64 -3.78 2.85
CA MET A 77 -8.35 -3.74 2.16
C MET A 77 -7.77 -5.14 2.07
N GLU A 78 -7.29 -5.50 0.88
CA GLU A 78 -6.50 -6.70 0.67
C GLU A 78 -5.02 -6.36 0.61
N PHE A 79 -4.20 -7.29 1.12
CA PHE A 79 -2.74 -7.14 1.18
C PHE A 79 -2.09 -8.35 0.53
N ARG A 80 -1.32 -8.13 -0.52
CA ARG A 80 -0.50 -9.13 -1.19
C ARG A 80 0.97 -8.89 -0.89
N LYS A 81 1.72 -9.96 -0.62
CA LYS A 81 3.17 -9.89 -0.48
C LYS A 81 3.81 -9.81 -1.87
N THR A 82 4.72 -8.85 -2.07
CA THR A 82 5.49 -8.61 -3.29
C THR A 82 6.99 -8.64 -3.03
N GLU A 83 7.78 -8.30 -4.04
CA GLU A 83 9.20 -7.97 -3.88
C GLU A 83 9.40 -6.82 -2.89
N TYR A 84 10.60 -6.75 -2.29
CA TYR A 84 10.93 -5.65 -1.39
C TYR A 84 10.92 -4.32 -2.10
N SER A 85 10.36 -3.32 -1.42
CA SER A 85 10.45 -1.91 -1.79
C SER A 85 10.95 -1.10 -0.61
N ALA A 86 11.19 0.20 -0.81
CA ALA A 86 11.48 1.11 0.29
C ALA A 86 10.35 1.16 1.35
N GLY A 87 9.13 0.77 0.98
CA GLY A 87 7.98 0.64 1.88
C GLY A 87 7.77 -0.77 2.45
N GLY A 88 8.67 -1.73 2.24
CA GLY A 88 8.44 -3.13 2.57
C GLY A 88 7.75 -3.89 1.44
N TRP A 89 7.08 -5.00 1.77
CA TRP A 89 6.60 -5.99 0.78
C TRP A 89 5.09 -5.99 0.55
N ASP A 90 4.33 -5.04 1.10
CA ASP A 90 2.87 -5.08 0.98
C ASP A 90 2.43 -4.26 -0.23
N GLU A 91 1.70 -4.92 -1.12
CA GLU A 91 0.83 -4.28 -2.08
C GLU A 91 -0.59 -4.29 -1.50
N ALA A 92 -1.13 -3.10 -1.23
CA ALA A 92 -2.41 -2.91 -0.58
C ALA A 92 -3.44 -2.34 -1.56
N GLU A 93 -4.63 -2.93 -1.61
CA GLU A 93 -5.70 -2.54 -2.52
C GLU A 93 -7.02 -2.38 -1.76
N PHE A 94 -7.74 -1.28 -2.03
CA PHE A 94 -9.10 -1.08 -1.50
C PHE A 94 -10.09 -1.93 -2.30
N MET A 95 -10.90 -2.68 -1.55
CA MET A 95 -11.91 -3.58 -2.09
C MET A 95 -13.29 -3.13 -1.63
N ILE A 96 -14.25 -3.13 -2.55
CA ILE A 96 -15.61 -2.68 -2.28
C ILE A 96 -16.64 -3.63 -2.91
N SER A 97 -17.75 -3.80 -2.21
CA SER A 97 -18.99 -4.35 -2.74
C SER A 97 -20.12 -3.41 -2.33
N THR A 98 -20.82 -2.84 -3.31
CA THR A 98 -21.85 -1.81 -3.10
C THR A 98 -23.23 -2.39 -2.85
N ASN A 99 -23.43 -3.69 -3.11
CA ASN A 99 -24.71 -4.36 -2.99
C ASN A 99 -24.55 -5.74 -2.32
N PRO A 100 -25.51 -6.18 -1.50
CA PRO A 100 -25.55 -7.55 -0.98
C PRO A 100 -25.49 -8.58 -2.11
N GLY A 101 -24.58 -9.55 -1.99
CA GLY A 101 -24.41 -10.63 -2.96
C GLY A 101 -23.49 -10.32 -4.14
N GLU A 102 -23.05 -9.06 -4.30
CA GLU A 102 -21.94 -8.76 -5.21
C GLU A 102 -20.59 -9.13 -4.59
N PRO A 103 -19.67 -9.72 -5.37
CA PRO A 103 -18.33 -10.01 -4.86
C PRO A 103 -17.57 -8.69 -4.62
N LEU A 104 -16.68 -8.71 -3.63
CA LEU A 104 -15.70 -7.65 -3.43
C LEU A 104 -14.85 -7.50 -4.69
N LYS A 105 -14.73 -6.28 -5.18
CA LYS A 105 -13.92 -5.93 -6.35
C LYS A 105 -12.98 -4.78 -5.99
N PRO A 106 -11.84 -4.65 -6.68
CA PRO A 106 -11.01 -3.45 -6.59
C PRO A 106 -11.83 -2.18 -6.82
N LEU A 107 -11.55 -1.14 -6.03
CA LEU A 107 -12.23 0.15 -6.14
C LEU A 107 -12.15 0.74 -7.56
N GLY A 108 -11.03 0.53 -8.26
CA GLY A 108 -10.85 0.98 -9.65
C GLY A 108 -11.73 0.25 -10.69
N LYS A 109 -12.44 -0.81 -10.30
CA LYS A 109 -13.37 -1.56 -11.16
C LYS A 109 -14.85 -1.27 -10.87
N VAL A 110 -15.15 -0.25 -10.06
CA VAL A 110 -16.53 0.19 -9.80
C VAL A 110 -17.13 0.82 -11.07
N ALA A 111 -18.42 0.55 -11.31
CA ALA A 111 -19.05 0.65 -12.62
C ALA A 111 -19.56 2.06 -13.02
N SER A 112 -19.62 3.05 -12.11
CA SER A 112 -20.04 4.42 -12.46
C SER A 112 -19.12 5.50 -11.88
N GLY A 113 -18.91 6.59 -12.65
CA GLY A 113 -18.10 7.74 -12.25
C GLY A 113 -18.68 8.44 -11.01
N GLY A 114 -19.99 8.66 -10.98
CA GLY A 114 -20.68 9.28 -9.85
C GLY A 114 -20.57 8.48 -8.54
N GLU A 115 -20.62 7.14 -8.58
CA GLU A 115 -20.38 6.32 -7.38
C GLU A 115 -18.95 6.45 -6.89
N LEU A 116 -17.97 6.42 -7.80
CA LEU A 116 -16.56 6.58 -7.45
C LEU A 116 -16.31 7.94 -6.79
N SER A 117 -16.90 9.02 -7.31
CA SER A 117 -16.82 10.36 -6.71
C SER A 117 -17.44 10.42 -5.32
N ARG A 118 -18.59 9.75 -5.08
CA ARG A 118 -19.17 9.66 -3.74
C ARG A 118 -18.32 8.81 -2.79
N ILE A 119 -17.71 7.73 -3.28
CA ILE A 119 -16.79 6.92 -2.48
C ILE A 119 -15.55 7.73 -2.10
N ALA A 120 -14.98 8.48 -3.05
CA ALA A 120 -13.87 9.39 -2.80
C ALA A 120 -14.24 10.46 -1.76
N LEU A 121 -15.46 11.00 -1.80
CA LEU A 121 -15.96 11.94 -0.79
C LEU A 121 -15.98 11.32 0.61
N ALA A 122 -16.44 10.07 0.75
CA ALA A 122 -16.44 9.35 2.03
C ALA A 122 -15.01 9.17 2.56
N VAL A 123 -14.10 8.70 1.70
CA VAL A 123 -12.68 8.53 2.05
C VAL A 123 -12.06 9.87 2.51
N LYS A 124 -12.26 10.93 1.74
CA LYS A 124 -11.76 12.27 2.07
C LYS A 124 -12.34 12.81 3.36
N THR A 125 -13.63 12.56 3.62
CA THR A 125 -14.26 12.98 4.88
C THR A 125 -13.61 12.30 6.09
N VAL A 126 -13.31 11.01 5.98
CA VAL A 126 -12.64 10.25 7.06
C VAL A 126 -11.19 10.70 7.25
N MET A 127 -10.53 11.11 6.17
CA MET A 127 -9.13 11.54 6.19
C MET A 127 -8.94 13.06 6.38
N ALA A 128 -10.03 13.82 6.57
CA ALA A 128 -10.00 15.28 6.51
C ALA A 128 -8.99 15.92 7.48
N ASP A 129 -8.80 15.33 8.68
CA ASP A 129 -7.87 15.84 9.69
C ASP A 129 -6.38 15.62 9.35
N THR A 130 -6.09 14.80 8.33
CA THR A 130 -4.73 14.43 7.89
C THR A 130 -4.46 14.78 6.44
N ASP A 131 -5.42 15.36 5.74
CA ASP A 131 -5.31 15.72 4.32
C ASP A 131 -4.77 17.14 4.16
N GLU A 132 -3.66 17.29 3.44
CA GLU A 132 -3.02 18.60 3.18
C GLU A 132 -3.49 19.24 1.87
N ILE A 133 -4.47 18.63 1.17
CA ILE A 133 -4.92 19.08 -0.15
C ILE A 133 -5.97 20.19 0.01
N PRO A 134 -5.67 21.45 -0.41
CA PRO A 134 -6.55 22.59 -0.14
C PRO A 134 -7.77 22.69 -1.06
N THR A 135 -7.76 21.99 -2.20
CA THR A 135 -8.82 22.09 -3.21
C THR A 135 -9.18 20.71 -3.73
N LEU A 136 -10.46 20.35 -3.62
CA LEU A 136 -11.02 19.10 -4.13
C LEU A 136 -12.09 19.41 -5.19
N ILE A 137 -12.06 18.67 -6.29
CA ILE A 137 -13.06 18.73 -7.35
C ILE A 137 -13.68 17.35 -7.46
N PHE A 138 -15.01 17.28 -7.33
CA PHE A 138 -15.78 16.05 -7.51
C PHE A 138 -16.58 16.16 -8.80
N ASP A 139 -16.40 15.20 -9.71
CA ASP A 139 -17.13 15.14 -10.97
C ASP A 139 -18.32 14.18 -10.86
N GLU A 140 -19.44 14.51 -11.49
CA GLU A 140 -20.68 13.70 -11.52
C GLU A 140 -21.21 13.21 -10.15
N ILE A 141 -20.89 13.90 -9.04
CA ILE A 141 -21.20 13.41 -7.70
C ILE A 141 -22.71 13.31 -7.42
N ASP A 142 -23.49 14.14 -8.09
CA ASP A 142 -24.95 14.20 -8.06
C ASP A 142 -25.63 13.29 -9.10
N SER A 143 -24.85 12.53 -9.89
CA SER A 143 -25.38 11.59 -10.87
C SER A 143 -26.15 10.45 -10.20
N GLY A 144 -27.38 10.24 -10.66
CA GLY A 144 -28.26 9.15 -10.23
C GLY A 144 -28.82 9.31 -8.81
N ILE A 145 -28.69 10.47 -8.17
CA ILE A 145 -29.20 10.70 -6.80
C ILE A 145 -30.24 11.83 -6.76
N SER A 146 -31.17 11.73 -5.82
CA SER A 146 -32.16 12.79 -5.53
C SER A 146 -32.63 12.71 -4.08
N GLY A 147 -33.37 13.72 -3.62
CA GLY A 147 -33.98 13.73 -2.30
C GLY A 147 -32.97 13.60 -1.16
N ARG A 148 -33.19 12.62 -0.27
CA ARG A 148 -32.38 12.43 0.95
C ARG A 148 -30.91 12.15 0.63
N THR A 149 -30.60 11.36 -0.40
CA THR A 149 -29.21 11.04 -0.77
C THR A 149 -28.45 12.29 -1.24
N ALA A 150 -29.08 13.13 -2.06
CA ALA A 150 -28.49 14.41 -2.48
C ALA A 150 -28.25 15.36 -1.29
N GLN A 151 -29.17 15.38 -0.32
CA GLN A 151 -29.00 16.14 0.92
C GLN A 151 -27.80 15.65 1.74
N MET A 152 -27.61 14.33 1.89
CA MET A 152 -26.47 13.76 2.63
C MET A 152 -25.12 14.12 1.98
N VAL A 153 -25.03 14.00 0.64
CA VAL A 153 -23.83 14.40 -0.11
C VAL A 153 -23.51 15.88 0.12
N SER A 154 -24.51 16.75 0.01
CA SER A 154 -24.34 18.20 0.27
C SER A 154 -23.85 18.49 1.69
N GLN A 155 -24.37 17.79 2.70
CA GLN A 155 -23.95 17.95 4.09
C GLN A 155 -22.49 17.52 4.30
N LYS A 156 -22.05 16.42 3.70
CA LYS A 156 -20.66 15.94 3.78
C LYS A 156 -19.70 16.88 3.05
N MET A 157 -20.06 17.37 1.87
CA MET A 157 -19.26 18.40 1.16
C MET A 157 -19.13 19.68 2.00
N LYS A 158 -20.20 20.12 2.66
CA LYS A 158 -20.17 21.30 3.55
C LYS A 158 -19.28 21.08 4.77
N LEU A 159 -19.20 19.87 5.30
CA LEU A 159 -18.30 19.54 6.41
C LEU A 159 -16.85 19.62 5.94
N LEU A 160 -16.52 18.97 4.82
CA LEU A 160 -15.18 19.00 4.21
C LEU A 160 -14.72 20.42 3.86
N ALA A 161 -15.62 21.29 3.39
CA ALA A 161 -15.28 22.67 3.05
C ALA A 161 -14.91 23.57 4.26
N LYS A 162 -15.04 23.07 5.49
CA LYS A 162 -14.65 23.78 6.72
C LYS A 162 -13.31 23.33 7.30
N THR A 163 -12.81 22.20 6.82
CA THR A 163 -11.53 21.63 7.23
C THR A 163 -10.44 22.21 6.33
#